data_AF-T0N7D4-F1
#
_entry.id   AF-T0N7D4-F1
#
_cell.length_a   1.000
_cell.length_b   1.000
_cell.length_c   1.000
_cell.angle_alpha   90.00
_cell.angle_beta   90.00
_cell.angle_gamma   90.00
#
_symmetry.space_group_name_H-M   'P 1'
#
loop_
_entity.id
_entity.type
_entity.pdbx_description
1 polymer ?
#
loop_
_entity_poly.entity_id
_entity_poly.type
_entity_poly.pdbx_seq_one_letter_code
_entity_poly.pdbx_strand_id
1 'polypeptide(L)'
;MKIEVGQRFDFEVDREDVENTESGSIIATWYHMGNPIYVELSVNKTMIHEIRSIFRNNRNKTALISIARISKSKYVVSPTVVLLNKQLKDVKQVK
;
A
#
# COMPACT_ATOMS: atom_id res chain seq x y z
N MET A 1 -0.31 -7.66 11.37
CA MET A 1 1.05 -7.32 10.86
C MET A 1 1.46 -5.95 11.41
N LYS A 2 2.73 -5.79 11.79
CA LYS A 2 3.31 -4.52 12.25
C LYS A 2 4.56 -4.21 11.45
N ILE A 3 4.76 -2.93 11.12
CA ILE A 3 5.95 -2.44 10.43
C ILE A 3 6.95 -1.99 11.50
N GLU A 4 8.11 -2.63 11.57
CA GLU A 4 9.18 -2.24 12.48
C GLU A 4 10.05 -1.11 11.92
N VAL A 5 10.78 -0.42 12.79
CA VAL A 5 11.65 0.69 12.40
C VAL A 5 12.70 0.20 11.40
N GLY A 6 12.85 0.93 10.28
CA GLY A 6 13.73 0.57 9.18
C GLY A 6 13.09 -0.35 8.13
N GLN A 7 11.87 -0.85 8.37
CA GLN A 7 11.16 -1.66 7.39
C GLN A 7 10.31 -0.80 6.45
N ARG A 8 10.15 -1.32 5.23
CA ARG A 8 9.32 -0.77 4.18
C ARG A 8 8.54 -1.91 3.52
N PHE A 9 7.24 -1.73 3.36
CA PHE A 9 6.38 -2.69 2.69
C PHE A 9 5.43 -1.96 1.74
N ASP A 10 5.09 -2.64 0.65
CA ASP A 10 4.11 -2.16 -0.31
C ASP A 10 2.76 -2.84 -0.05
N PHE A 11 1.72 -2.04 0.02
CA PHE A 11 0.36 -2.49 0.25
C PHE A 11 -0.58 -1.88 -0.78
N GLU A 12 -1.60 -2.63 -1.15
CA GLU A 12 -2.83 -2.03 -1.64
C GLU A 12 -3.77 -1.81 -0.47
N VAL A 13 -4.36 -0.62 -0.41
CA VAL A 13 -5.28 -0.21 0.66
C VAL A 13 -6.56 0.32 0.03
N ASP A 14 -7.71 -0.09 0.56
CA ASP A 14 -9.01 0.46 0.18
C ASP A 14 -9.27 1.77 0.94
N ARG A 15 -9.85 2.73 0.25
CA ARG A 15 -10.27 4.01 0.82
C ARG A 15 -11.24 3.83 1.97
N GLU A 16 -12.19 2.90 1.83
CA GLU A 16 -13.25 2.67 2.83
C GLU A 16 -12.69 2.25 4.18
N ASP A 17 -11.64 1.43 4.18
CA ASP A 17 -10.94 0.97 5.39
C ASP A 17 -10.22 2.11 6.13
N VAL A 18 -9.85 3.17 5.40
CA VAL A 18 -9.04 4.29 5.92
C VAL A 18 -9.90 5.49 6.33
N GLU A 19 -10.98 5.78 5.61
CA GLU A 19 -11.82 6.97 5.84
C GLU A 19 -12.45 6.99 7.24
N ASN A 20 -12.83 5.82 7.78
CA ASN A 20 -13.50 5.70 9.06
C ASN A 20 -12.58 5.31 10.23
N THR A 21 -11.30 5.04 9.97
CA THR A 21 -10.36 4.53 10.99
C THR A 21 -9.43 5.63 11.49
N GLU A 22 -9.46 5.97 12.78
CA GLU A 22 -8.48 6.92 13.35
C GLU A 22 -7.18 6.25 13.80
N SER A 23 -7.28 5.04 14.36
CA SER A 23 -6.17 4.21 14.84
C SER A 23 -6.68 2.80 15.15
N GLY A 24 -5.80 1.80 15.18
CA GLY A 24 -6.18 0.42 15.44
C GLY A 24 -5.62 -0.48 14.36
N SER A 25 -6.48 -1.07 13.55
CA SER A 25 -6.11 -1.88 12.40
C SER A 25 -6.94 -1.53 11.17
N ILE A 26 -6.35 -1.75 10.00
CA ILE A 26 -7.03 -1.75 8.70
C ILE A 26 -6.75 -3.05 7.98
N ILE A 27 -7.62 -3.44 7.05
CA ILE A 27 -7.30 -4.49 6.10
C ILE A 27 -6.48 -3.88 4.96
N ALA A 28 -5.37 -4.54 4.64
CA ALA A 28 -4.54 -4.17 3.51
C ALA A 28 -4.15 -5.43 2.73
N THR A 29 -3.90 -5.29 1.44
CA THR A 29 -3.41 -6.40 0.61
C THR A 29 -1.91 -6.24 0.42
N TRP A 30 -1.15 -7.21 0.93
CA TRP A 30 0.27 -7.33 0.66
C TRP A 30 0.49 -8.31 -0.49
N TYR A 31 1.29 -7.93 -1.47
CA TYR A 31 1.60 -8.80 -2.61
C TYR A 31 2.91 -9.55 -2.37
N HIS A 32 2.81 -10.86 -2.13
CA HIS A 32 3.98 -11.73 -1.99
C HIS A 32 4.13 -12.61 -3.23
N MET A 33 5.20 -12.40 -4.00
CA MET A 33 5.45 -13.13 -5.26
C MET A 33 4.27 -13.07 -6.24
N GLY A 34 3.57 -11.92 -6.29
CA GLY A 34 2.40 -11.73 -7.14
C GLY A 34 1.08 -12.26 -6.58
N ASN A 35 1.11 -12.99 -5.45
CA ASN A 35 -0.11 -13.44 -4.79
C ASN A 35 -0.62 -12.38 -3.80
N PRO A 36 -1.90 -11.98 -3.85
CA PRO A 36 -2.48 -11.08 -2.88
C PRO A 36 -2.69 -11.81 -1.54
N ILE A 37 -2.16 -11.24 -0.47
CA ILE A 37 -2.34 -11.70 0.90
C ILE A 37 -3.03 -10.59 1.69
N TYR A 38 -4.25 -10.86 2.15
CA TYR A 38 -4.96 -9.94 3.03
C TYR A 38 -4.33 -9.98 4.43
N VAL A 39 -3.91 -8.82 4.92
CA VAL A 39 -3.30 -8.68 6.23
C VAL A 39 -4.04 -7.62 7.02
N GLU A 40 -4.25 -7.90 8.30
CA GLU A 40 -4.63 -6.89 9.26
C GLU A 40 -3.38 -6.07 9.62
N LEU A 41 -3.33 -4.80 9.20
CA LEU A 41 -2.21 -3.91 9.41
C LEU A 41 -2.48 -3.02 10.63
N SER A 42 -1.65 -3.10 11.66
CA SER A 42 -1.78 -2.22 12.82
C SER A 42 -1.31 -0.81 12.46
N VAL A 43 -2.19 0.17 12.66
CA VAL A 43 -2.00 1.57 12.26
C VAL A 43 -2.21 2.52 13.42
N ASN A 44 -1.45 3.61 13.44
CA ASN A 44 -1.64 4.71 14.37
C ASN A 44 -2.15 5.97 13.65
N LYS A 45 -2.50 7.00 14.43
CA LYS A 45 -3.03 8.26 13.91
C LYS A 45 -2.14 8.90 12.84
N THR A 46 -0.83 8.90 13.06
CA THR A 46 0.15 9.47 12.11
C THR A 46 0.14 8.70 10.79
N MET A 47 0.18 7.37 10.85
CA MET A 47 0.18 6.52 9.66
C MET A 47 -1.12 6.67 8.87
N ILE A 48 -2.29 6.65 9.52
CA ILE A 48 -3.57 6.88 8.85
C ILE A 48 -3.58 8.26 8.17
N HIS A 49 -3.10 9.30 8.84
CA HIS A 49 -3.06 10.64 8.25
C HIS A 49 -2.28 10.67 6.93
N GLU A 50 -1.10 10.05 6.90
CA GLU A 50 -0.27 9.94 5.70
C GLU A 50 -0.97 9.11 4.61
N ILE A 51 -1.62 7.99 4.96
CA ILE A 51 -2.38 7.18 4.00
C ILE A 51 -3.55 7.99 3.40
N ARG A 52 -4.32 8.70 4.22
CA ARG A 52 -5.42 9.56 3.77
C ARG A 52 -4.95 10.65 2.82
N SER A 53 -3.73 11.17 3.03
CA SER A 53 -3.17 12.21 2.15
C SER A 53 -3.05 11.72 0.69
N ILE A 54 -2.81 10.43 0.47
CA ILE A 54 -2.75 9.82 -0.87
C ILE A 54 -4.11 9.89 -1.57
N PHE A 55 -5.21 9.74 -0.82
CA PHE A 55 -6.56 9.73 -1.36
C PHE A 55 -7.19 11.12 -1.50
N ARG A 56 -6.66 12.16 -0.84
CA ARG A 56 -7.24 13.52 -0.85
C ARG A 56 -7.42 14.11 -2.25
N ASN A 57 -6.48 13.82 -3.16
CA ASN A 57 -6.45 14.43 -4.50
C ASN A 57 -6.80 13.43 -5.62
N ASN A 58 -7.25 12.22 -5.29
CA ASN A 58 -7.73 11.25 -6.27
C ASN A 58 -9.13 10.75 -5.89
N ARG A 59 -9.82 10.06 -6.80
CA ARG A 59 -11.11 9.39 -6.53
C ARG A 59 -10.99 7.86 -6.59
N ASN A 60 -9.75 7.36 -6.49
CA ASN A 60 -9.50 5.93 -6.63
C ASN A 60 -10.03 5.21 -5.40
N LYS A 61 -10.69 4.07 -5.64
CA LYS A 61 -11.18 3.18 -4.59
C LYS A 61 -10.02 2.58 -3.80
N THR A 62 -8.98 2.12 -4.49
CA THR A 62 -7.77 1.58 -3.87
C THR A 62 -6.53 2.39 -4.24
N ALA A 63 -5.49 2.30 -3.43
CA ALA A 63 -4.18 2.85 -3.73
C ALA A 63 -3.08 1.85 -3.38
N LEU A 64 -2.12 1.71 -4.30
CA LEU A 64 -0.86 1.03 -4.07
C LEU A 64 0.11 2.02 -3.42
N ILE A 65 0.50 1.72 -2.19
CA ILE A 65 1.32 2.60 -1.37
C ILE A 65 2.48 1.85 -0.75
N SER A 66 3.60 2.54 -0.63
CA SER A 66 4.75 2.10 0.14
C SER A 66 4.72 2.76 1.49
N ILE A 67 4.80 1.95 2.54
CA ILE A 67 4.78 2.42 3.93
C ILE A 67 6.12 2.08 4.56
N ALA A 68 6.90 3.10 4.88
CA ALA A 68 8.17 2.98 5.57
C ALA A 68 8.08 3.56 6.99
N ARG A 69 8.58 2.82 7.99
CA ARG A 69 8.68 3.32 9.36
C ARG A 69 10.08 3.84 9.65
N ILE A 70 10.21 5.17 9.72
CA ILE A 70 11.52 5.83 9.86
C ILE A 70 11.91 5.98 11.33
N SER A 71 10.94 6.09 12.25
CA SER A 71 11.20 6.17 13.68
C SER A 71 10.06 5.52 14.49
N LYS A 72 10.15 5.54 15.83
CA LYS A 72 9.11 4.99 16.70
C LYS A 72 7.72 5.56 16.39
N SER A 73 7.62 6.83 16.01
CA SER A 73 6.36 7.54 15.75
C SER A 73 6.17 8.01 14.31
N LYS A 74 7.23 8.01 13.49
CA LYS A 74 7.18 8.57 12.13
C LYS A 74 7.07 7.49 11.06
N TYR A 75 6.06 7.64 10.22
CA TYR A 75 5.83 6.85 9.01
C TYR A 75 5.93 7.76 7.79
N VAL A 76 6.43 7.22 6.69
CA VAL A 76 6.38 7.85 5.37
C VAL A 76 5.58 6.96 4.46
N VAL A 77 4.53 7.52 3.87
CA VAL A 77 3.67 6.85 2.91
C VAL A 77 3.89 7.50 1.55
N SER A 78 4.15 6.69 0.54
CA SER A 78 4.39 7.16 -0.83
C SER A 78 3.63 6.32 -1.83
N PRO A 79 3.18 6.86 -2.97
CA PRO A 79 2.61 6.04 -4.03
C PRO A 79 3.63 5.01 -4.54
N THR A 80 3.19 3.77 -4.77
CA THR A 80 4.01 2.73 -5.41
C THR A 80 3.56 2.55 -6.85
N VAL A 81 4.51 2.61 -7.79
CA VAL A 81 4.27 2.31 -9.20
C VAL A 81 4.47 0.82 -9.41
N VAL A 82 3.43 0.12 -9.88
CA VAL A 82 3.52 -1.28 -10.29
C VAL A 82 3.62 -1.33 -11.81
N LEU A 83 4.73 -1.86 -12.32
CA LEU A 83 4.89 -2.16 -13.74
C LEU A 83 4.12 -3.45 -14.04
N LEU A 84 2.99 -3.31 -14.73
CA LEU A 84 2.31 -4.47 -15.32
C LEU A 84 3.10 -4.91 -16.55
N ASN A 85 3.85 -6.01 -16.45
CA ASN A 85 4.41 -6.70 -17.60
C ASN A 85 3.26 -7.35 -18.38
N LYS A 86 2.59 -6.56 -19.23
CA LYS A 86 1.65 -7.08 -20.21
C LYS A 86 2.48 -7.65 -21.36
N GLN A 87 2.81 -8.94 -21.30
CA GLN A 87 3.35 -9.65 -22.47
C GLN A 87 2.24 -9.65 -23.53
N LEU A 88 2.31 -8.72 -24.48
CA LEU A 88 1.42 -8.68 -25.64
C LEU A 88 1.53 -10.05 -26.32
N LYS A 89 0.39 -10.67 -26.63
CA LYS A 89 0.33 -12.01 -27.25
C LYS A 89 0.99 -12.07 -28.65
N ASP A 90 1.49 -10.94 -29.17
CA ASP A 90 2.07 -10.79 -30.49
C ASP A 90 3.59 -10.58 -30.49
N VAL A 91 4.33 -11.17 -29.55
CA VAL A 91 5.79 -11.27 -29.70
C VAL A 91 6.08 -12.31 -30.79
N LYS A 92 6.10 -11.86 -32.05
CA LYS A 92 6.65 -12.66 -33.15
C LYS A 92 8.09 -13.02 -32.78
N GLN A 93 8.38 -14.32 -32.73
CA GLN A 93 9.76 -14.80 -32.69
C GLN A 93 10.51 -14.18 -33.87
N VAL A 94 11.56 -13.43 -33.58
CA VAL A 94 12.56 -13.08 -34.57
C VAL A 94 13.30 -14.38 -34.89
N LYS A 95 13.17 -14.85 -36.14
CA LYS A 95 13.98 -15.95 -36.67
C LYS A 95 15.41 -15.47 -36.92
#